data_AF-K2D6H2-F1
#
_entry.id   AF-K2D6H2-F1
#
_cell.length_a   1.000
_cell.length_b   1.000
_cell.length_c   1.000
_cell.angle_alpha   90.00
_cell.angle_beta   90.00
_cell.angle_gamma   90.00
#
_symmetry.space_group_name_H-M   'P 1'
#
loop_
_entity.id
_entity.type
_entity.pdbx_description
1 polymer ?
#
loop_
_entity_poly.entity_id
_entity_poly.type
_entity_poly.pdbx_seq_one_letter_code
_entity_poly.pdbx_strand_id
1 'polypeptide(L)'
;MTPDPSSTQNNSTGTTTTTAVTPPVSPPAATEPTKASTASSTTTTSAAQIPTAIAQKYPDLTGLINETESMTQEERDYWYQILPIMTDEQVEKLRGILVHEKEQLSKLDQEYEQELTKLNEKHLLEWKEHEAREKREQLRSAESQTEAEEAANEAALLAQLSAMDDSAPQA
;
A
#
# COMPACT_ATOMS: atom_id res chain seq x y z
N MET A 1 31.34 25.19 -32.74
CA MET A 1 32.52 24.74 -31.98
C MET A 1 32.72 25.71 -30.82
N THR A 2 32.82 25.37 -29.54
CA THR A 2 32.80 24.14 -28.72
C THR A 2 32.92 24.67 -27.29
N PRO A 3 32.17 24.13 -26.30
CA PRO A 3 32.34 24.47 -24.88
C PRO A 3 33.41 23.60 -24.20
N ASP A 4 34.12 24.20 -23.23
CA ASP A 4 34.86 23.69 -22.05
C ASP A 4 35.81 22.46 -22.16
N PRO A 5 36.85 22.39 -21.30
CA PRO A 5 36.89 21.21 -20.44
C PRO A 5 37.24 21.49 -18.96
N SER A 6 36.34 21.02 -18.11
CA SER A 6 36.53 20.77 -16.69
C SER A 6 37.65 19.77 -16.40
N SER A 7 38.49 20.10 -15.42
CA SER A 7 39.48 19.19 -14.83
C SER A 7 38.81 18.02 -14.11
N THR A 8 39.24 16.82 -14.48
CA THR A 8 38.97 15.53 -13.86
C THR A 8 40.07 15.17 -12.86
N GLN A 9 39.72 14.77 -11.64
CA GLN A 9 40.45 13.77 -10.83
C GLN A 9 39.53 13.30 -9.68
N ASN A 10 38.69 12.29 -9.87
CA ASN A 10 38.91 10.85 -9.60
C ASN A 10 39.62 10.51 -8.27
N ASN A 11 38.84 10.01 -7.31
CA ASN A 11 39.32 8.98 -6.38
C ASN A 11 38.26 7.87 -6.25
N SER A 12 38.75 6.65 -6.43
CA SER A 12 38.15 5.34 -6.21
C SER A 12 37.42 5.21 -4.87
N THR A 13 36.33 4.45 -4.85
CA THR A 13 36.22 3.20 -4.07
C THR A 13 35.13 2.33 -4.71
N GLY A 14 35.41 1.04 -4.91
CA GLY A 14 34.41 0.03 -5.28
C GLY A 14 33.25 -0.02 -4.27
N THR A 15 32.13 -0.66 -4.55
CA THR A 15 32.05 -2.12 -4.52
C THR A 15 30.70 -2.55 -5.14
N THR A 16 30.74 -3.71 -5.76
CA THR A 16 29.72 -4.47 -6.50
C THR A 16 28.30 -4.49 -5.92
N THR A 17 27.30 -4.15 -6.75
CA THR A 17 25.89 -4.51 -6.54
C THR A 17 25.58 -5.77 -7.35
N THR A 18 25.46 -6.90 -6.65
CA THR A 18 25.02 -8.20 -7.17
C THR A 18 23.57 -8.47 -6.76
N THR A 19 22.83 -8.97 -7.73
CA THR A 19 21.47 -9.53 -7.81
C THR A 19 20.95 -10.39 -6.64
N ALA A 20 19.61 -10.35 -6.42
CA ALA A 20 18.65 -11.40 -5.97
C ALA A 20 17.74 -10.91 -4.81
N VAL A 21 16.41 -10.73 -4.98
CA VAL A 21 15.29 -11.70 -5.05
C VAL A 21 14.91 -12.35 -3.69
N THR A 22 13.75 -11.89 -3.14
CA THR A 22 12.78 -12.51 -2.19
C THR A 22 13.02 -12.60 -0.64
N PRO A 23 11.93 -12.64 0.18
CA PRO A 23 11.80 -12.09 1.56
C PRO A 23 11.57 -13.19 2.65
N PRO A 24 10.98 -12.90 3.84
CA PRO A 24 11.41 -12.02 4.95
C PRO A 24 11.87 -12.85 6.18
N VAL A 25 12.87 -12.37 6.93
CA VAL A 25 13.38 -13.05 8.14
C VAL A 25 12.67 -12.53 9.39
N SER A 26 11.94 -13.41 10.07
CA SER A 26 11.42 -13.22 11.44
C SER A 26 12.57 -13.10 12.47
N PRO A 27 12.38 -12.36 13.58
CA PRO A 27 13.43 -12.06 14.54
C PRO A 27 13.88 -13.29 15.38
N PRO A 28 15.14 -13.35 15.82
CA PRO A 28 15.69 -14.51 16.51
C PRO A 28 15.20 -14.61 17.96
N ALA A 29 14.85 -15.84 18.33
CA ALA A 29 14.55 -16.29 19.67
C ALA A 29 15.73 -16.11 20.62
N ALA A 30 15.45 -15.55 21.79
CA ALA A 30 16.34 -15.53 22.95
C ALA A 30 16.15 -16.80 23.79
N THR A 31 17.28 -17.42 24.14
CA THR A 31 17.47 -18.41 25.21
C THR A 31 18.80 -17.99 25.85
N GLU A 32 19.03 -17.94 27.17
CA GLU A 32 18.59 -18.84 28.24
C GLU A 32 19.00 -18.23 29.63
N PRO A 33 18.98 -18.94 30.78
CA PRO A 33 18.31 -18.51 32.02
C PRO A 33 19.26 -18.06 33.15
N THR A 34 18.74 -17.43 34.20
CA THR A 34 19.40 -17.45 35.53
C THR A 34 18.36 -17.54 36.64
N LYS A 35 18.47 -18.63 37.40
CA LYS A 35 17.67 -19.01 38.55
C LYS A 35 18.34 -18.46 39.81
N ALA A 36 17.66 -17.60 40.55
CA ALA A 36 17.97 -17.35 41.97
C ALA A 36 16.68 -17.10 42.75
N SER A 37 16.41 -18.06 43.63
CA SER A 37 15.31 -18.13 44.57
C SER A 37 15.53 -17.19 45.75
N THR A 38 14.52 -16.40 46.16
CA THR A 38 14.26 -16.08 47.57
C THR A 38 12.77 -15.84 47.75
N ALA A 39 12.20 -16.57 48.71
CA ALA A 39 10.78 -16.69 48.99
C ALA A 39 10.25 -15.59 49.93
N SER A 40 8.91 -15.51 49.96
CA SER A 40 8.01 -14.67 50.77
C SER A 40 7.56 -13.42 49.99
N SER A 41 6.34 -13.35 49.46
CA SER A 41 5.11 -13.40 50.23
C SER A 41 3.90 -13.80 49.37
N THR A 42 3.18 -14.79 49.86
CA THR A 42 1.72 -15.01 49.88
C THR A 42 0.79 -14.28 48.87
N THR A 43 -0.17 -15.07 48.37
CA THR A 43 -1.54 -14.75 47.88
C THR A 43 -1.80 -14.51 46.37
N THR A 44 -2.38 -15.55 45.75
CA THR A 44 -3.60 -15.51 44.90
C THR A 44 -3.44 -14.92 43.49
N THR A 45 -3.24 -15.72 42.44
CA THR A 45 -4.31 -16.41 41.66
C THR A 45 -5.56 -15.55 41.42
N SER A 46 -5.59 -14.77 40.33
CA SER A 46 -6.85 -14.33 39.72
C SER A 46 -6.72 -14.33 38.21
N ALA A 47 -6.70 -15.55 37.67
CA ALA A 47 -7.14 -15.80 36.31
C ALA A 47 -8.60 -15.33 36.19
N ALA A 48 -8.88 -14.49 35.19
CA ALA A 48 -10.17 -14.38 34.51
C ALA A 48 -11.43 -14.55 35.40
N GLN A 49 -11.64 -13.65 36.36
CA GLN A 49 -12.93 -13.57 37.05
C GLN A 49 -13.80 -12.53 36.34
N ILE A 50 -14.14 -12.75 35.07
CA ILE A 50 -15.33 -12.07 34.52
C ILE A 50 -16.48 -12.58 35.38
N PRO A 51 -17.16 -11.72 36.18
CA PRO A 51 -18.26 -12.20 36.98
C PRO A 51 -19.30 -12.76 36.01
N THR A 52 -19.56 -14.06 36.05
CA THR A 52 -20.50 -14.73 35.13
C THR A 52 -21.88 -14.06 35.15
N ALA A 53 -22.21 -13.42 36.29
CA ALA A 53 -23.38 -12.58 36.46
C ALA A 53 -23.45 -11.37 35.50
N ILE A 54 -22.32 -10.72 35.19
CA ILE A 54 -22.27 -9.56 34.30
C ILE A 54 -22.40 -9.99 32.83
N ALA A 55 -21.71 -11.07 32.44
CA ALA A 55 -21.86 -11.65 31.11
C ALA A 55 -23.30 -12.10 30.82
N GLN A 56 -24.03 -12.57 31.84
CA GLN A 56 -25.45 -12.93 31.71
C GLN A 56 -26.40 -11.72 31.71
N LYS A 57 -26.06 -10.66 32.45
CA LYS A 57 -26.91 -9.47 32.57
C LYS A 57 -26.78 -8.53 31.37
N TYR A 58 -25.57 -8.40 30.81
CA TYR A 58 -25.27 -7.45 29.74
C TYR A 58 -24.40 -8.11 28.64
N PRO A 59 -24.92 -9.11 27.92
CA PRO A 59 -24.15 -9.81 26.89
C PRO A 59 -23.66 -8.85 25.78
N ASP A 60 -24.53 -7.95 25.33
CA ASP A 60 -24.20 -6.96 24.31
C ASP A 60 -23.05 -6.05 24.75
N LEU A 61 -23.12 -5.52 25.98
CA LEU A 61 -22.08 -4.63 26.51
C LEU A 61 -20.75 -5.35 26.68
N THR A 62 -20.75 -6.62 27.10
CA THR A 62 -19.51 -7.41 27.17
C THR A 62 -18.89 -7.63 25.80
N GLY A 63 -19.71 -7.80 24.75
CA GLY A 63 -19.24 -7.82 23.36
C GLY A 63 -18.56 -6.50 22.98
N LEU A 64 -19.26 -5.37 23.21
CA LEU A 64 -18.71 -4.05 22.91
C LEU A 64 -17.41 -3.77 23.66
N ILE A 65 -17.33 -4.07 24.96
CA ILE A 65 -16.14 -3.87 25.81
C ILE A 65 -14.93 -4.68 25.30
N ASN A 66 -15.16 -5.87 24.74
CA ASN A 66 -14.09 -6.69 24.19
C ASN A 66 -13.70 -6.29 22.76
N GLU A 67 -14.63 -5.71 21.99
CA GLU A 67 -14.40 -5.25 20.62
C GLU A 67 -13.80 -3.84 20.55
N THR A 68 -13.97 -2.98 21.56
CA THR A 68 -13.39 -1.63 21.54
C THR A 68 -11.87 -1.69 21.51
N GLU A 69 -11.28 -1.03 20.51
CA GLU A 69 -9.83 -0.84 20.38
C GLU A 69 -9.32 0.31 21.28
N SER A 70 -10.22 1.15 21.80
CA SER A 70 -9.85 2.27 22.67
C SER A 70 -9.48 1.83 24.09
N MET A 71 -9.45 0.53 24.39
CA MET A 71 -9.30 0.05 25.76
C MET A 71 -8.29 -1.09 25.93
N THR A 72 -7.45 -1.00 26.97
CA THR A 72 -6.51 -2.07 27.31
C THR A 72 -7.17 -3.20 28.10
N GLN A 73 -6.46 -4.31 28.29
CA GLN A 73 -6.99 -5.45 29.04
C GLN A 73 -7.24 -5.10 30.51
N GLU A 74 -6.39 -4.27 31.11
CA GLU A 74 -6.52 -3.82 32.49
C GLU A 74 -7.75 -2.93 32.68
N GLU A 75 -8.03 -2.06 31.70
CA GLU A 75 -9.21 -1.20 31.71
C GLU A 75 -10.50 -2.01 31.52
N ARG A 76 -10.50 -3.03 30.65
CA ARG A 76 -11.61 -3.99 30.56
C ARG A 76 -11.92 -4.63 31.90
N ASP A 77 -10.90 -5.13 32.60
CA ASP A 77 -11.06 -5.77 33.90
C ASP A 77 -11.57 -4.78 34.96
N TYR A 78 -11.12 -3.52 34.92
CA TYR A 78 -11.62 -2.43 35.77
C TYR A 78 -13.10 -2.12 35.52
N TRP A 79 -13.54 -2.04 34.26
CA TRP A 79 -14.95 -1.86 33.95
C TRP A 79 -15.80 -3.02 34.44
N TYR A 80 -15.35 -4.28 34.31
CA TYR A 80 -16.06 -5.44 34.86
C TYR A 80 -16.22 -5.40 36.38
N GLN A 81 -15.28 -4.79 37.10
CA GLN A 81 -15.37 -4.59 38.56
C GLN A 81 -16.36 -3.47 38.95
N ILE A 82 -16.53 -2.47 38.10
CA ILE A 82 -17.38 -1.29 38.37
C ILE A 82 -18.81 -1.47 37.88
N LEU A 83 -19.03 -2.26 36.82
CA LEU A 83 -20.36 -2.57 36.28
C LEU A 83 -21.40 -2.99 37.34
N PRO A 84 -21.10 -3.80 38.37
CA PRO A 84 -22.04 -4.13 39.43
C PRO A 84 -22.46 -2.96 40.34
N ILE A 85 -21.67 -1.87 40.36
CA ILE A 85 -21.86 -0.70 41.24
C ILE A 85 -22.54 0.45 40.49
N MET A 86 -22.50 0.45 39.16
CA MET A 86 -23.13 1.47 38.32
C MET A 86 -24.65 1.34 38.29
N THR A 87 -25.33 2.48 38.11
CA THR A 87 -26.78 2.50 37.86
C THR A 87 -27.08 2.20 36.39
N ASP A 88 -28.30 1.75 36.10
CA ASP A 88 -28.73 1.41 34.74
C ASP A 88 -28.55 2.59 33.75
N GLU A 89 -28.75 3.83 34.18
CA GLU A 89 -28.49 5.02 33.36
C GLU A 89 -27.01 5.21 33.01
N GLN A 90 -26.10 4.90 33.94
CA GLN A 90 -24.66 4.99 33.70
C GLN A 90 -24.21 3.89 32.73
N VAL A 91 -24.78 2.70 32.87
CA VAL A 91 -24.55 1.58 31.94
C VAL A 91 -25.01 1.95 30.53
N GLU A 92 -26.19 2.57 30.38
CA GLU A 92 -26.68 3.00 29.05
C GLU A 92 -25.81 4.12 28.46
N LYS A 93 -25.31 5.06 29.27
CA LYS A 93 -24.36 6.08 28.80
C LYS A 93 -23.06 5.46 28.30
N LEU A 94 -22.49 4.52 29.06
CA LEU A 94 -21.28 3.79 28.65
C LEU A 94 -21.53 3.05 27.33
N ARG A 95 -22.66 2.34 27.24
CA ARG A 95 -23.09 1.66 26.02
C ARG A 95 -23.19 2.63 24.85
N GLY A 96 -23.82 3.79 25.04
CA GLY A 96 -23.94 4.82 24.01
C GLY A 96 -22.60 5.35 23.53
N ILE A 97 -21.64 5.57 24.44
CA ILE A 97 -20.28 6.00 24.09
C ILE A 97 -19.58 4.93 23.23
N LEU A 98 -19.63 3.66 23.65
CA LEU A 98 -18.98 2.56 22.93
C LEU A 98 -19.62 2.31 21.55
N VAL A 99 -20.95 2.41 21.44
CA VAL A 99 -21.64 2.32 20.14
C VAL A 99 -21.20 3.47 19.23
N HIS A 100 -21.20 4.69 19.75
CA HIS A 100 -20.82 5.86 18.96
C HIS A 100 -19.37 5.79 18.48
N GLU A 101 -18.44 5.35 19.34
CA GLU A 101 -17.05 5.11 18.99
C GLU A 101 -16.93 4.11 17.83
N LYS A 102 -17.62 2.95 17.94
CA LYS A 102 -17.65 1.93 16.88
C LYS A 102 -18.21 2.47 15.56
N GLU A 103 -19.26 3.29 15.62
CA GLU A 103 -19.83 3.94 14.44
C GLU A 103 -18.86 4.93 13.80
N GLN A 104 -18.14 5.73 14.61
CA GLN A 104 -17.14 6.67 14.10
C GLN A 104 -15.95 5.95 13.46
N LEU A 105 -15.45 4.87 14.09
CA LEU A 105 -14.39 4.06 13.53
C LEU A 105 -14.82 3.38 12.22
N SER A 106 -16.01 2.77 12.19
CA SER A 106 -16.52 2.15 10.98
C SER A 106 -16.76 3.16 9.85
N LYS A 107 -17.22 4.37 10.18
CA LYS A 107 -17.37 5.45 9.21
C LYS A 107 -16.02 5.88 8.65
N LEU A 108 -15.03 6.02 9.51
CA LEU A 108 -13.67 6.40 9.12
C LEU A 108 -13.05 5.34 8.19
N ASP A 109 -13.21 4.06 8.52
CA ASP A 109 -12.75 2.95 7.66
C ASP A 109 -13.42 2.98 6.29
N GLN A 110 -14.73 3.23 6.23
CA GLN A 110 -15.46 3.36 4.96
C GLN A 110 -14.99 4.56 4.14
N GLU A 111 -14.73 5.70 4.79
CA GLU A 111 -14.19 6.89 4.12
C GLU A 111 -12.79 6.59 3.55
N TYR A 112 -11.92 5.93 4.32
CA TYR A 112 -10.60 5.51 3.85
C TYR A 112 -10.66 4.50 2.70
N GLU A 113 -11.53 3.49 2.76
CA GLU A 113 -11.69 2.50 1.69
C GLU A 113 -12.20 3.16 0.39
N GLN A 114 -13.14 4.11 0.51
CA GLN A 114 -13.64 4.88 -0.63
C GLN A 114 -12.55 5.78 -1.23
N GLU A 115 -11.75 6.46 -0.41
CA GLU A 115 -10.65 7.28 -0.89
C GLU A 115 -9.59 6.44 -1.60
N LEU A 116 -9.24 5.27 -1.05
CA LEU A 116 -8.28 4.36 -1.65
C LEU A 116 -8.78 3.82 -3.00
N THR A 117 -10.06 3.47 -3.09
CA THR A 117 -10.69 3.01 -4.33
C THR A 117 -10.67 4.11 -5.39
N LYS A 118 -11.09 5.33 -5.04
CA LYS A 118 -11.06 6.48 -5.97
C LYS A 118 -9.64 6.79 -6.45
N LEU A 119 -8.66 6.73 -5.56
CA LEU A 119 -7.27 6.97 -5.91
C LEU A 119 -6.74 5.91 -6.88
N ASN A 120 -7.04 4.63 -6.63
CA ASN A 120 -6.67 3.53 -7.51
C ASN A 120 -7.34 3.65 -8.89
N GLU A 121 -8.63 3.98 -8.94
CA GLU A 121 -9.37 4.22 -10.19
C GLU A 121 -8.76 5.37 -10.99
N LYS A 122 -8.43 6.48 -10.32
CA LYS A 122 -7.79 7.63 -10.95
C LYS A 122 -6.44 7.25 -11.56
N HIS A 123 -5.58 6.57 -10.81
CA HIS A 123 -4.28 6.14 -11.32
C HIS A 123 -4.40 5.14 -12.47
N LEU A 124 -5.36 4.22 -12.40
CA LEU A 124 -5.62 3.28 -13.50
C LEU A 124 -6.08 4.01 -14.77
N LEU A 125 -6.92 5.04 -14.64
CA LEU A 125 -7.37 5.84 -15.75
C LEU A 125 -6.22 6.67 -16.36
N GLU A 126 -5.46 7.37 -15.53
CA GLU A 126 -4.30 8.17 -15.94
C GLU A 126 -3.26 7.30 -16.66
N TRP A 127 -3.00 6.10 -16.14
CA TRP A 127 -2.06 5.16 -16.74
C TRP A 127 -2.57 4.66 -18.10
N LYS A 128 -3.85 4.30 -18.21
CA LYS A 128 -4.46 3.92 -19.50
C LYS A 128 -4.45 5.06 -20.52
N GLU A 129 -4.71 6.29 -20.08
CA GLU A 129 -4.64 7.47 -20.95
C GLU A 129 -3.21 7.71 -21.43
N HIS A 130 -2.23 7.57 -20.53
CA HIS A 130 -0.82 7.66 -20.87
C HIS A 130 -0.41 6.61 -21.91
N GLU A 131 -0.76 5.34 -21.68
CA GLU A 131 -0.48 4.23 -22.60
C GLU A 131 -1.15 4.45 -23.96
N ALA A 132 -2.42 4.89 -23.97
CA ALA A 132 -3.14 5.20 -25.20
C ALA A 132 -2.51 6.37 -25.97
N ARG A 133 -2.02 7.39 -25.26
CA ARG A 133 -1.31 8.53 -25.85
C ARG A 133 0.03 8.11 -26.44
N GLU A 134 0.82 7.32 -25.71
CA GLU A 134 2.09 6.80 -26.21
C GLU A 134 1.89 5.92 -27.44
N LYS A 135 0.91 5.01 -27.42
CA LYS A 135 0.58 4.17 -28.56
C LYS A 135 0.15 4.99 -29.79
N ARG A 136 -0.63 6.06 -29.58
CA ARG A 136 -1.04 6.97 -30.66
C ARG A 136 0.15 7.70 -31.25
N GLU A 137 1.06 8.19 -30.43
CA GLU A 137 2.26 8.89 -30.90
C GLU A 137 3.21 7.94 -31.62
N GLN A 138 3.38 6.71 -31.13
CA GLN A 138 4.16 5.67 -31.81
C GLN A 138 3.57 5.33 -33.17
N LEU A 139 2.26 5.14 -33.28
CA LEU A 139 1.59 4.89 -34.57
C LEU A 139 1.79 6.06 -35.53
N ARG A 140 1.57 7.30 -35.07
CA ARG A 140 1.75 8.49 -35.89
C ARG A 140 3.19 8.65 -36.39
N SER A 141 4.16 8.39 -35.52
CA SER A 141 5.58 8.42 -35.88
C SER A 141 5.92 7.33 -36.89
N ALA A 142 5.43 6.10 -36.68
CA ALA A 142 5.61 4.99 -37.60
C ALA A 142 4.98 5.27 -38.97
N GLU A 143 3.74 5.76 -39.02
CA GLU A 143 3.06 6.16 -40.26
C GLU A 143 3.86 7.24 -41.01
N SER A 144 4.36 8.26 -40.32
CA SER A 144 5.17 9.32 -40.94
C SER A 144 6.52 8.81 -41.47
N GLN A 145 7.14 7.84 -40.79
CA GLN A 145 8.38 7.20 -41.25
C GLN A 145 8.13 6.34 -42.48
N THR A 146 7.08 5.52 -42.46
CA THR A 146 6.68 4.70 -43.62
C THR A 146 6.32 5.57 -44.82
N GLU A 147 5.56 6.65 -44.64
CA GLU A 147 5.21 7.59 -45.72
C GLU A 147 6.47 8.25 -46.32
N ALA A 148 7.43 8.64 -45.49
CA ALA A 148 8.70 9.20 -45.95
C ALA A 148 9.57 8.17 -46.71
N GLU A 149 9.62 6.93 -46.23
CA GLU A 149 10.33 5.83 -46.91
C GLU A 149 9.67 5.47 -48.25
N GLU A 150 8.34 5.39 -48.30
CA GLU A 150 7.59 5.15 -49.53
C GLU A 150 7.79 6.28 -50.54
N ALA A 151 7.72 7.54 -50.13
CA ALA A 151 7.98 8.69 -51.00
C ALA A 151 9.42 8.69 -51.55
N ALA A 152 10.41 8.32 -50.72
CA ALA A 152 11.80 8.21 -51.16
C ALA A 152 11.99 7.07 -52.18
N ASN A 153 11.36 5.91 -51.92
CA ASN A 153 11.39 4.76 -52.82
C ASN A 153 10.68 5.06 -54.16
N GLU A 154 9.53 5.72 -54.12
CA GLU A 154 8.80 6.15 -55.32
C GLU A 154 9.65 7.11 -56.15
N ALA A 155 10.25 8.13 -55.52
CA ALA A 155 11.14 9.05 -56.20
C ALA A 155 12.35 8.35 -56.86
N ALA A 156 12.93 7.35 -56.18
CA ALA A 156 14.03 6.54 -56.71
C ALA A 156 13.59 5.70 -57.93
N LEU A 157 12.42 5.05 -57.86
CA LEU A 157 11.88 4.28 -58.97
C LEU A 157 11.55 5.15 -60.18
N LEU A 158 10.97 6.34 -59.96
CA LEU A 158 10.69 7.31 -61.02
C LEU A 158 11.96 7.80 -61.69
N ALA A 159 13.02 8.09 -60.92
CA ALA A 159 14.31 8.48 -61.45
C ALA A 159 14.99 7.35 -62.26
N GLN A 160 14.84 6.10 -61.82
CA GLN A 160 15.34 4.95 -62.57
C GLN A 160 14.58 4.75 -63.88
N LEU A 161 13.25 4.93 -63.88
CA LEU A 161 12.43 4.79 -65.08
C LEU A 161 12.74 5.87 -66.12
N SER A 162 12.91 7.13 -65.69
CA SER A 162 13.26 8.22 -66.60
C SER A 162 14.64 8.04 -67.24
N ALA A 163 15.64 7.57 -66.47
CA ALA A 163 16.95 7.24 -67.01
C ALA A 163 16.93 6.09 -68.03
N MET A 164 15.98 5.16 -67.88
CA MET A 164 15.81 4.02 -68.79
C MET A 164 15.14 4.42 -70.11
N ASP A 165 14.18 5.35 -70.07
CA ASP A 165 13.47 5.88 -71.26
C ASP A 165 14.39 6.77 -72.12
N ASP A 166 15.28 7.55 -71.49
CA ASP A 166 16.29 8.37 -72.17
C ASP A 166 17.44 7.53 -72.79
N SER A 167 17.54 6.25 -72.40
CA SER A 167 18.53 5.29 -72.94
C SER A 167 17.98 4.43 -74.10
N ALA A 168 16.72 4.60 -74.50
CA ALA A 168 16.17 3.93 -75.67
C ALA A 168 16.65 4.67 -76.94
N PRO A 169 17.38 4.01 -77.86
CA PRO A 169 17.82 4.66 -79.10
C PRO A 169 16.58 5.05 -79.91
N GLN A 170 16.48 6.34 -80.29
CA GLN A 170 15.58 6.74 -81.37
C GLN A 170 15.95 5.94 -82.62
N ALA A 171 15.07 5.01 -82.99
CA ALA A 171 15.14 4.25 -84.23
C ALA A 171 14.56 5.07 -85.38
#